data_AF-A0A7X9AHG3-F1
#
_entry.id   AF-A0A7X9AHG3-F1
#
_cell.length_a   1.000
_cell.length_b   1.000
_cell.length_c   1.000
_cell.angle_alpha   90.00
_cell.angle_beta   90.00
_cell.angle_gamma   90.00
#
_symmetry.space_group_name_H-M   'P 1'
#
loop_
_entity.id
_entity.type
_entity.pdbx_description
1 polymer ?
#
loop_
_entity_poly.entity_id
_entity_poly.type
_entity_poly.pdbx_seq_one_letter_code
_entity_poly.pdbx_strand_id
1 'polypeptide(L)'
;MYNFIKKHIRTIIIVAILIVITVVVFQLYRNYRLSAANAQAKMFETAIAMHASGDIDGADAEFARAAAKVDGGMGDLALWESAMIDLRSGKGIAKLEALSKKGATRDFRDLALIKLSAIHGDSMSTKEFEDFLSPVLTEKSPFYYTGMLLVAQKYISADDKNNANKWLDKIMNNKKTPAVIAAIAESLK
;
A
#
# COMPACT_ATOMS: atom_id res chain seq x y z
N MET A 1 -37.01 52.53 -5.05
CA MET A 1 -35.82 51.69 -5.34
C MET A 1 -34.62 51.97 -4.42
N TYR A 2 -34.38 53.22 -4.02
CA TYR A 2 -33.25 53.64 -3.15
C TYR A 2 -33.25 53.06 -1.71
N ASN A 3 -34.43 52.86 -1.10
CA ASN A 3 -34.55 52.39 0.29
C ASN A 3 -34.37 50.88 0.49
N PHE A 4 -34.46 50.06 -0.56
CA PHE A 4 -34.26 48.60 -0.47
C PHE A 4 -32.76 48.27 -0.33
N ILE A 5 -31.92 48.98 -1.10
CA ILE A 5 -30.46 48.82 -1.06
C ILE A 5 -29.93 49.19 0.33
N LYS A 6 -30.38 50.31 0.93
CA LYS A 6 -29.87 50.78 2.23
C LYS A 6 -30.19 49.83 3.41
N LYS A 7 -31.34 49.14 3.37
CA LYS A 7 -31.75 48.17 4.40
C LYS A 7 -31.03 46.82 4.26
N HIS A 8 -30.75 46.39 3.03
CA HIS A 8 -30.09 45.11 2.77
C HIS A 8 -28.57 45.23 2.57
N ILE A 9 -28.01 46.45 2.52
CA ILE A 9 -26.57 46.68 2.31
C ILE A 9 -25.71 45.96 3.36
N ARG A 10 -26.17 45.91 4.62
CA ARG A 10 -25.46 45.21 5.70
C ARG A 10 -25.44 43.69 5.46
N THR A 11 -26.56 43.12 5.02
CA THR A 11 -26.66 41.69 4.68
C THR A 11 -25.82 41.35 3.46
N ILE A 12 -25.84 42.21 2.42
CA ILE A 12 -25.05 42.05 1.20
C ILE A 12 -23.55 42.08 1.53
N ILE A 13 -23.11 43.01 2.38
CA ILE A 13 -21.72 43.11 2.84
C ILE A 13 -21.31 41.84 3.62
N ILE A 14 -22.16 41.36 4.54
CA ILE A 14 -21.88 40.14 5.31
C ILE A 14 -21.74 38.91 4.40
N VAL A 15 -22.64 38.76 3.42
CA VAL A 15 -22.60 37.65 2.45
C VAL A 15 -21.35 37.74 1.58
N ALA A 16 -20.98 38.94 1.11
CA ALA A 16 -19.76 39.15 0.33
C ALA A 16 -18.50 38.77 1.13
N ILE A 17 -18.43 39.14 2.42
CA ILE A 17 -17.32 38.77 3.31
C ILE A 17 -17.24 37.24 3.50
N LEU A 18 -18.37 36.56 3.71
CA LEU A 18 -18.41 35.10 3.84
C LEU A 18 -17.91 34.37 2.60
N ILE A 19 -18.25 34.87 1.41
CA ILE A 19 -17.76 34.30 0.14
C ILE A 19 -16.23 34.45 0.06
N VAL A 20 -15.69 35.63 0.38
CA VAL A 20 -14.25 35.87 0.37
C VAL A 20 -13.52 34.97 1.36
N ILE A 21 -14.02 34.83 2.59
CA ILE A 21 -13.42 33.93 3.60
C ILE A 21 -13.41 32.48 3.10
N THR A 22 -14.51 32.02 2.50
CA THR A 22 -14.63 30.65 1.98
C THR A 22 -13.59 30.39 0.88
N VAL A 23 -13.41 31.34 -0.06
CA VAL A 23 -12.42 31.24 -1.13
C VAL A 23 -10.99 31.27 -0.57
N VAL A 24 -10.70 32.10 0.42
CA VAL A 24 -9.39 32.18 1.07
C VAL A 24 -9.05 30.88 1.81
N VAL A 25 -10.00 30.32 2.57
CA VAL A 25 -9.84 29.03 3.24
C VAL A 25 -9.60 27.91 2.23
N PHE A 26 -10.37 27.89 1.14
CA PHE A 26 -10.20 26.90 0.07
C PHE A 26 -8.84 27.03 -0.65
N GLN A 27 -8.38 28.25 -0.91
CA GLN A 27 -7.10 28.53 -1.53
C GLN A 27 -5.92 28.14 -0.63
N LEU A 28 -6.00 28.45 0.67
CA LEU A 28 -5.01 28.04 1.67
C LEU A 28 -4.95 26.51 1.77
N TYR A 29 -6.10 25.85 1.80
CA TYR A 29 -6.17 24.38 1.80
C TYR A 29 -5.54 23.77 0.54
N ARG A 30 -5.78 24.36 -0.64
CA ARG A 30 -5.19 23.93 -1.91
C ARG A 30 -3.68 24.16 -1.97
N ASN A 31 -3.20 25.32 -1.55
CA ASN A 31 -1.77 25.63 -1.52
C ASN A 31 -1.02 24.73 -0.52
N TYR A 32 -1.61 24.46 0.64
CA TYR A 32 -1.06 23.53 1.63
C TYR A 32 -0.93 22.11 1.05
N ARG A 33 -1.94 21.63 0.32
CA ARG A 33 -1.91 20.33 -0.37
C ARG A 33 -0.88 20.26 -1.50
N LEU A 34 -0.74 21.32 -2.30
CA LEU A 34 0.23 21.40 -3.40
C LEU A 34 1.68 21.48 -2.88
N SER A 35 1.92 22.25 -1.83
CA SER A 35 3.25 22.33 -1.18
C SER A 35 3.63 21.00 -0.53
N ALA A 36 2.68 20.30 0.10
CA ALA A 36 2.90 18.96 0.64
C ALA A 36 3.23 17.96 -0.49
N ALA A 37 2.43 17.88 -1.54
CA ALA A 37 2.68 16.98 -2.67
C ALA A 37 4.05 17.23 -3.34
N ASN A 38 4.47 18.49 -3.46
CA ASN A 38 5.79 18.85 -4.02
C ASN A 38 6.95 18.45 -3.09
N ALA A 39 6.80 18.61 -1.77
CA ALA A 39 7.81 18.18 -0.81
C ALA A 39 7.97 16.65 -0.81
N GLN A 40 6.87 15.92 -1.00
CA GLN A 40 6.85 14.46 -1.09
C GLN A 40 7.57 13.96 -2.35
N ALA A 41 7.20 14.51 -3.51
CA ALA A 41 7.87 14.18 -4.77
C ALA A 41 9.37 14.46 -4.69
N LYS A 42 9.78 15.54 -4.01
CA LYS A 42 11.19 15.87 -3.84
C LYS A 42 11.96 14.87 -2.98
N MET A 43 11.37 14.37 -1.89
CA MET A 43 11.99 13.33 -1.06
C MET A 43 12.22 12.05 -1.86
N PHE A 44 11.20 11.63 -2.62
CA PHE A 44 11.30 10.47 -3.51
C PHE A 44 12.35 10.65 -4.61
N GLU A 45 12.33 11.78 -5.32
CA GLU A 45 13.32 12.10 -6.36
C GLU A 45 14.75 12.08 -5.78
N THR A 46 14.94 12.64 -4.59
CA THR A 46 16.23 12.66 -3.90
C THR A 46 16.69 11.24 -3.53
N ALA A 47 15.79 10.43 -2.95
CA ALA A 47 16.09 9.05 -2.57
C ALA A 47 16.46 8.20 -3.80
N ILE A 48 15.72 8.35 -4.90
CA ILE A 48 16.00 7.64 -6.17
C ILE A 48 17.35 8.08 -6.75
N ALA A 49 17.66 9.37 -6.72
CA ALA A 49 18.95 9.88 -7.19
C ALA A 49 20.12 9.34 -6.35
N MET A 50 19.99 9.32 -5.02
CA MET A 50 20.97 8.74 -4.10
C MET A 50 21.19 7.26 -4.38
N HIS A 51 20.10 6.50 -4.53
CA HIS A 51 20.15 5.08 -4.87
C HIS A 51 20.87 4.85 -6.21
N ALA A 52 20.55 5.66 -7.23
CA ALA A 52 21.17 5.58 -8.54
C ALA A 52 22.67 5.95 -8.51
N SER A 53 23.10 6.85 -7.61
CA SER A 53 24.51 7.18 -7.41
C SER A 53 25.27 6.19 -6.51
N GLY A 54 24.60 5.15 -5.99
CA GLY A 54 25.20 4.15 -5.10
C GLY A 54 25.20 4.53 -3.61
N ASP A 55 24.59 5.66 -3.24
CA ASP A 55 24.38 6.07 -1.86
C ASP A 55 23.11 5.40 -1.31
N ILE A 56 23.23 4.10 -1.02
CA ILE A 56 22.12 3.26 -0.58
C ILE A 56 21.64 3.66 0.83
N ASP A 57 22.57 4.05 1.71
CA ASP A 57 22.24 4.47 3.08
C ASP A 57 21.52 5.83 3.08
N GLY A 58 21.97 6.79 2.24
CA GLY A 58 21.28 8.06 2.05
C GLY A 58 19.89 7.89 1.46
N ALA A 59 19.73 6.98 0.49
CA ALA A 59 18.44 6.64 -0.09
C ALA A 59 17.47 6.07 0.95
N ASP A 60 17.92 5.12 1.80
CA ASP A 60 17.09 4.58 2.87
C ASP A 60 16.65 5.67 3.85
N ALA A 61 17.57 6.56 4.25
CA ALA A 61 17.26 7.65 5.17
C ALA A 61 16.17 8.58 4.61
N GLU A 62 16.24 8.89 3.31
CA GLU A 62 15.24 9.72 2.64
C GLU A 62 13.89 9.01 2.48
N PHE A 63 13.87 7.72 2.13
CA PHE A 63 12.63 6.94 2.09
C PHE A 63 12.00 6.77 3.49
N ALA A 64 12.79 6.49 4.52
CA ALA A 64 12.31 6.39 5.90
C ALA A 64 11.74 7.74 6.38
N ARG A 65 12.38 8.85 6.00
CA ARG A 65 11.88 10.21 6.28
C ARG A 65 10.56 10.50 5.55
N ALA A 66 10.43 10.07 4.29
CA ALA A 66 9.19 10.19 3.55
C ALA A 66 8.08 9.34 4.20
N ALA A 67 8.37 8.09 4.57
CA ALA A 67 7.41 7.22 5.26
C ALA A 67 6.86 7.85 6.56
N ALA A 68 7.69 8.60 7.30
CA ALA A 68 7.27 9.25 8.55
C ALA A 68 6.46 10.54 8.35
N LYS A 69 6.56 11.18 7.18
CA LYS A 69 5.95 12.51 6.91
C LYS A 69 4.78 12.46 5.94
N VAL A 70 4.60 11.35 5.24
CA VAL A 70 3.60 11.20 4.18
C VAL A 70 2.55 10.22 4.62
N ASP A 71 1.30 10.68 4.67
CA ASP A 71 0.17 9.82 4.96
C ASP A 71 -0.32 9.08 3.70
N GLY A 72 -1.03 7.98 3.92
CA GLY A 72 -1.66 7.23 2.83
C GLY A 72 -0.68 6.37 2.03
N GLY A 73 -1.09 6.01 0.81
CA GLY A 73 -0.35 5.04 -0.01
C GLY A 73 1.06 5.46 -0.42
N MET A 74 1.38 6.76 -0.44
CA MET A 74 2.75 7.20 -0.72
C MET A 74 3.68 7.05 0.48
N GLY A 75 3.15 7.19 1.71
CA GLY A 75 3.89 6.83 2.91
C GLY A 75 4.17 5.34 2.97
N ASP A 76 3.16 4.53 2.62
CA ASP A 76 3.30 3.08 2.52
C ASP A 76 4.35 2.67 1.47
N LEU A 77 4.34 3.31 0.28
CA LEU A 77 5.35 3.08 -0.76
C LEU A 77 6.75 3.46 -0.27
N ALA A 78 6.91 4.60 0.40
CA ALA A 78 8.20 5.00 0.95
C ALA A 78 8.72 3.99 1.98
N LEU A 79 7.83 3.51 2.86
CA LEU A 79 8.18 2.49 3.85
C LEU A 79 8.55 1.16 3.17
N TRP A 80 7.85 0.80 2.10
CA TRP A 80 8.16 -0.38 1.29
C TRP A 80 9.55 -0.29 0.66
N GLU A 81 9.88 0.81 -0.02
CA GLU A 81 11.21 1.00 -0.63
C GLU A 81 12.33 0.97 0.42
N SER A 82 12.12 1.68 1.52
CA SER A 82 13.02 1.65 2.68
C SER A 82 13.19 0.23 3.23
N ALA A 83 12.11 -0.56 3.31
CA ALA A 83 12.21 -1.95 3.72
C ALA A 83 13.01 -2.80 2.73
N MET A 84 12.82 -2.62 1.42
CA MET A 84 13.52 -3.39 0.39
C MET A 84 15.03 -3.16 0.40
N ILE A 85 15.47 -1.91 0.61
CA ILE A 85 16.88 -1.56 0.77
C ILE A 85 17.47 -2.31 1.98
N ASP A 86 16.76 -2.27 3.10
CA ASP A 86 17.21 -2.84 4.38
C ASP A 86 16.98 -4.35 4.52
N LEU A 87 16.40 -5.02 3.52
CA LEU A 87 16.19 -6.47 3.60
C LEU A 87 17.50 -7.24 3.72
N ARG A 88 18.55 -6.81 3.01
CA ARG A 88 19.87 -7.47 3.06
C ARG A 88 20.52 -7.38 4.43
N SER A 89 20.24 -6.33 5.19
CA SER A 89 20.76 -6.11 6.54
C SER A 89 19.87 -6.75 7.63
N GLY A 90 18.74 -7.36 7.24
CA GLY A 90 17.73 -7.92 8.15
C GLY A 90 16.81 -6.87 8.78
N LYS A 91 17.16 -5.58 8.74
CA LYS A 91 16.36 -4.48 9.30
C LYS A 91 15.04 -4.27 8.56
N GLY A 92 14.97 -4.69 7.29
CA GLY A 92 13.79 -4.53 6.45
C GLY A 92 12.59 -5.36 6.92
N ILE A 93 12.82 -6.46 7.65
CA ILE A 93 11.75 -7.34 8.15
C ILE A 93 10.83 -6.56 9.10
N ALA A 94 11.40 -5.84 10.07
CA ALA A 94 10.62 -5.04 11.02
C ALA A 94 9.81 -3.93 10.32
N LYS A 95 10.35 -3.34 9.25
CA LYS A 95 9.65 -2.34 8.42
C LYS A 95 8.46 -2.99 7.68
N LEU A 96 8.63 -4.19 7.12
CA LEU A 96 7.55 -4.96 6.50
C LEU A 96 6.48 -5.39 7.50
N GLU A 97 6.85 -5.81 8.71
CA GLU A 97 5.89 -6.14 9.76
C GLU A 97 5.09 -4.92 10.23
N ALA A 98 5.73 -3.75 10.29
CA ALA A 98 5.03 -2.50 10.57
C ALA A 98 4.06 -2.18 9.43
N LEU A 99 4.51 -2.33 8.17
CA LEU A 99 3.69 -2.06 7.00
C LEU A 99 2.48 -3.01 6.90
N SER A 100 2.65 -4.31 7.17
CA SER A 100 1.54 -5.29 7.14
C SER A 100 0.45 -5.02 8.16
N LYS A 101 0.81 -4.44 9.32
CA LYS A 101 -0.13 -4.15 10.42
C LYS A 101 -0.72 -2.75 10.33
N LYS A 102 0.08 -1.75 9.96
CA LYS A 102 -0.23 -0.33 10.09
C LYS A 102 -0.26 0.44 8.77
N GLY A 103 0.05 -0.19 7.65
CA GLY A 103 -0.02 0.43 6.34
C GLY A 103 -1.39 1.08 6.12
N ALA A 104 -1.41 2.29 5.58
CA ALA A 104 -2.63 3.06 5.39
C ALA A 104 -3.57 2.38 4.39
N THR A 105 -3.00 1.80 3.34
CA THR A 105 -3.71 1.12 2.26
C THR A 105 -3.71 -0.39 2.44
N ARG A 106 -4.77 -1.03 1.95
CA ARG A 106 -4.84 -2.50 1.98
C ARG A 106 -3.75 -3.12 1.10
N ASP A 107 -3.52 -2.54 -0.07
CA ASP A 107 -2.59 -3.06 -1.07
C ASP A 107 -1.19 -3.24 -0.48
N PHE A 108 -0.67 -2.23 0.22
CA PHE A 108 0.65 -2.36 0.86
C PHE A 108 0.65 -3.27 2.09
N ARG A 109 -0.44 -3.35 2.86
CA ARG A 109 -0.55 -4.33 3.95
C ARG A 109 -0.46 -5.76 3.43
N ASP A 110 -1.26 -6.07 2.42
CA ASP A 110 -1.33 -7.40 1.82
C ASP A 110 -0.04 -7.75 1.06
N LEU A 111 0.57 -6.77 0.38
CA LEU A 111 1.87 -6.95 -0.28
C LEU A 111 3.00 -7.24 0.74
N ALA A 112 3.01 -6.54 1.88
CA ALA A 112 3.95 -6.80 2.96
C ALA A 112 3.77 -8.21 3.55
N LEU A 113 2.53 -8.68 3.72
CA LEU A 113 2.25 -10.06 4.13
C LEU A 113 2.81 -11.07 3.13
N ILE A 114 2.60 -10.88 1.83
CA ILE A 114 3.16 -11.78 0.79
C ILE A 114 4.68 -11.79 0.83
N LYS A 115 5.31 -10.63 1.04
CA LYS A 115 6.77 -10.57 1.13
C LYS A 115 7.28 -11.29 2.37
N LEU A 116 6.63 -11.09 3.52
CA LEU A 116 6.95 -11.78 4.77
C LEU A 116 6.72 -13.30 4.68
N SER A 117 5.69 -13.75 3.95
CA SER A 117 5.46 -15.17 3.73
C SER A 117 6.59 -15.79 2.91
N ALA A 118 7.19 -15.06 1.97
CA ALA A 118 8.37 -15.54 1.25
C ALA A 118 9.64 -15.58 2.12
N ILE A 119 9.71 -14.80 3.20
CA ILE A 119 10.87 -14.76 4.10
C ILE A 119 10.77 -15.83 5.19
N HIS A 120 9.59 -16.02 5.78
CA HIS A 120 9.38 -16.88 6.94
C HIS A 120 8.63 -18.18 6.59
N GLY A 121 8.04 -18.27 5.41
CA GLY A 121 7.12 -19.34 5.04
C GLY A 121 7.72 -20.73 5.06
N ASP A 122 9.02 -20.87 4.79
CA ASP A 122 9.70 -22.16 4.83
C ASP A 122 9.69 -22.77 6.23
N SER A 123 9.82 -21.94 7.27
CA SER A 123 9.77 -22.36 8.67
C SER A 123 8.38 -22.65 9.22
N MET A 124 7.32 -22.20 8.53
CA MET A 124 5.93 -22.43 8.96
C MET A 124 5.46 -23.82 8.54
N SER A 125 4.61 -24.45 9.34
CA SER A 125 3.78 -25.55 8.87
C SER A 125 2.80 -25.08 7.78
N THR A 126 2.21 -26.02 7.05
CA THR A 126 1.21 -25.70 6.02
C THR A 126 0.02 -24.92 6.60
N LYS A 127 -0.45 -25.29 7.79
CA LYS A 127 -1.57 -24.62 8.44
C LYS A 127 -1.20 -23.24 8.96
N GLU A 128 -0.05 -23.09 9.60
CA GLU A 128 0.43 -21.78 10.06
C GLU A 128 0.63 -20.81 8.89
N PHE A 129 1.13 -21.31 7.75
CA PHE A 129 1.28 -20.50 6.53
C PHE A 129 -0.06 -20.04 5.96
N GLU A 130 -1.05 -20.93 5.91
CA GLU A 130 -2.42 -20.59 5.49
C GLU A 130 -3.04 -19.55 6.43
N ASP A 131 -2.88 -19.71 7.74
CA ASP A 131 -3.41 -18.77 8.75
C ASP A 131 -2.70 -17.41 8.67
N PHE A 132 -1.39 -17.40 8.43
CA PHE A 132 -0.60 -16.20 8.22
C PHE A 132 -1.09 -15.40 7.01
N LEU A 133 -1.44 -16.07 5.90
CA LEU A 133 -1.98 -15.44 4.70
C LEU A 133 -3.49 -15.19 4.74
N SER A 134 -4.20 -15.58 5.81
CA SER A 134 -5.65 -15.39 5.91
C SER A 134 -6.16 -13.96 5.61
N PRO A 135 -5.44 -12.85 5.93
CA PRO A 135 -5.88 -11.51 5.53
C PRO A 135 -5.87 -11.28 4.01
N VAL A 136 -4.97 -11.97 3.31
CA VAL A 136 -4.82 -11.93 1.84
C VAL A 136 -5.82 -12.87 1.15
N LEU A 137 -6.21 -13.97 1.81
CA LEU A 137 -7.15 -14.99 1.31
C LEU A 137 -8.63 -14.54 1.34
N THR A 138 -8.90 -13.31 0.93
CA THR A 138 -10.26 -12.78 0.78
C THR A 138 -10.40 -12.08 -0.58
N GLU A 139 -11.56 -12.16 -1.24
CA GLU A 139 -11.81 -11.49 -2.53
C GLU A 139 -11.64 -9.96 -2.50
N LYS A 140 -11.56 -9.36 -1.32
CA LYS A 140 -11.27 -7.93 -1.14
C LYS A 140 -9.78 -7.58 -1.30
N SER A 141 -8.90 -8.57 -1.24
CA SER A 141 -7.46 -8.37 -1.46
C SER A 141 -7.18 -8.31 -2.95
N PRO A 142 -6.39 -7.34 -3.44
CA PRO A 142 -5.92 -7.36 -4.83
C PRO A 142 -5.02 -8.57 -5.13
N PHE A 143 -4.47 -9.21 -4.09
CA PHE A 143 -3.60 -10.38 -4.21
C PHE A 143 -4.29 -11.70 -3.84
N TYR A 144 -5.62 -11.73 -3.81
CA TYR A 144 -6.39 -12.90 -3.38
C TYR A 144 -5.94 -14.20 -4.05
N TYR A 145 -5.89 -14.23 -5.38
CA TYR A 145 -5.50 -15.40 -6.16
C TYR A 145 -4.02 -15.75 -6.01
N THR A 146 -3.15 -14.74 -5.84
CA THR A 146 -1.74 -14.96 -5.53
C THR A 146 -1.58 -15.63 -4.17
N GLY A 147 -2.32 -15.18 -3.15
CA GLY A 147 -2.34 -15.81 -1.83
C GLY A 147 -2.77 -17.28 -1.90
N MET A 148 -3.85 -17.58 -2.64
CA MET A 148 -4.29 -18.98 -2.85
C MET A 148 -3.21 -19.84 -3.50
N LEU A 149 -2.52 -19.29 -4.51
CA LEU A 149 -1.44 -19.97 -5.21
C LEU A 149 -0.26 -20.26 -4.27
N LEU A 150 0.12 -19.31 -3.42
CA LEU A 150 1.18 -19.50 -2.43
C LEU A 150 0.83 -20.58 -1.41
N VAL A 151 -0.43 -20.63 -0.94
CA VAL A 151 -0.89 -21.71 -0.05
C VAL A 151 -0.82 -23.06 -0.74
N ALA A 152 -1.27 -23.15 -2.00
CA ALA A 152 -1.14 -24.38 -2.79
C ALA A 152 0.32 -24.83 -2.90
N GLN A 153 1.24 -23.91 -3.24
CA GLN A 153 2.67 -24.19 -3.31
C GLN A 153 3.24 -24.68 -1.98
N LYS A 154 2.82 -24.12 -0.85
CA LYS A 154 3.23 -24.59 0.46
C LYS A 154 2.79 -26.03 0.74
N TYR A 155 1.55 -26.38 0.39
CA TYR A 155 1.08 -27.77 0.50
C TYR A 155 1.83 -28.72 -0.43
N ILE A 156 2.17 -28.29 -1.65
CA ILE A 156 3.02 -29.07 -2.57
C ILE A 156 4.40 -29.32 -1.96
N SER A 157 5.03 -28.29 -1.38
CA SER A 157 6.35 -28.43 -0.74
C SER A 157 6.36 -29.39 0.45
N ALA A 158 5.19 -29.64 1.05
CA ALA A 158 4.99 -30.58 2.14
C ALA A 158 4.48 -31.97 1.68
N ASP A 159 4.49 -32.24 0.36
CA ASP A 159 3.95 -33.46 -0.27
C ASP A 159 2.45 -33.75 0.02
N ASP A 160 1.69 -32.74 0.45
CA ASP A 160 0.26 -32.84 0.71
C ASP A 160 -0.54 -32.45 -0.53
N LYS A 161 -0.51 -33.35 -1.52
CA LYS A 161 -1.19 -33.17 -2.81
C LYS A 161 -2.70 -32.99 -2.66
N ASN A 162 -3.30 -33.59 -1.64
CA ASN A 162 -4.74 -33.51 -1.42
C ASN A 162 -5.16 -32.08 -1.09
N ASN A 163 -4.48 -31.42 -0.16
CA ASN A 163 -4.79 -30.03 0.18
C ASN A 163 -4.28 -29.05 -0.88
N ALA A 164 -3.15 -29.32 -1.53
CA ALA A 164 -2.71 -28.55 -2.69
C ALA A 164 -3.79 -28.51 -3.78
N ASN A 165 -4.32 -29.67 -4.19
CA ASN A 165 -5.34 -29.77 -5.24
C ASN A 165 -6.63 -29.03 -4.88
N LYS A 166 -7.06 -29.03 -3.61
CA LYS A 166 -8.22 -28.23 -3.17
C LYS A 166 -8.03 -26.73 -3.46
N TRP A 167 -6.83 -26.21 -3.25
CA TRP A 167 -6.53 -24.80 -3.54
C TRP A 167 -6.40 -24.54 -5.04
N LEU A 168 -5.70 -25.40 -5.78
CA LEU A 168 -5.56 -25.28 -7.24
C LEU A 168 -6.91 -25.36 -7.96
N ASP A 169 -7.78 -26.29 -7.57
CA ASP A 169 -9.12 -26.44 -8.16
C ASP A 169 -9.99 -25.19 -7.91
N LYS A 170 -9.89 -24.56 -6.74
CA LYS A 170 -10.58 -23.28 -6.49
C LYS A 170 -10.09 -22.17 -7.42
N ILE A 171 -8.79 -22.15 -7.77
CA ILE A 171 -8.21 -21.18 -8.70
C ILE A 171 -8.73 -21.45 -10.12
N MET A 172 -8.60 -22.68 -10.61
CA MET A 172 -8.95 -23.04 -11.99
C MET A 172 -10.46 -22.99 -12.27
N ASN A 173 -11.30 -23.32 -11.29
CA ASN A 173 -12.75 -23.31 -11.46
C ASN A 173 -13.38 -21.91 -11.32
N ASN A 174 -12.60 -20.88 -10.95
CA ASN A 174 -13.09 -19.52 -10.80
C ASN A 174 -12.85 -18.70 -12.07
N LYS A 175 -13.94 -18.28 -12.73
CA LYS A 175 -13.91 -17.48 -13.97
C LYS A 175 -13.27 -16.09 -13.82
N LYS A 176 -13.15 -15.59 -12.59
CA LYS A 176 -12.52 -14.30 -12.29
C LYS A 176 -11.01 -14.39 -12.07
N THR A 177 -10.45 -15.61 -12.02
CA THR A 177 -9.02 -15.81 -11.86
C THR A 177 -8.26 -15.20 -13.04
N PRO A 178 -7.22 -14.38 -12.79
CA PRO A 178 -6.35 -13.89 -13.86
C PRO A 178 -5.71 -15.04 -14.65
N ALA A 179 -5.69 -14.93 -15.98
CA ALA A 179 -5.23 -16.02 -16.86
C ALA A 179 -3.83 -16.55 -16.50
N VAL A 180 -2.90 -15.66 -16.12
CA VAL A 180 -1.55 -16.04 -15.69
C VAL A 180 -1.59 -16.91 -14.42
N ILE A 181 -2.44 -16.59 -13.45
CA ILE A 181 -2.55 -17.37 -12.20
C ILE A 181 -3.18 -18.74 -12.48
N ALA A 182 -4.19 -18.80 -13.35
CA ALA A 182 -4.79 -20.07 -13.76
C ALA A 182 -3.76 -20.98 -14.46
N ALA A 183 -2.96 -20.43 -15.37
CA ALA A 183 -1.91 -21.18 -16.06
C ALA A 183 -0.82 -21.71 -15.10
N ILE A 184 -0.41 -20.90 -14.11
CA ILE A 184 0.54 -21.36 -13.09
C ILE A 184 -0.10 -22.47 -12.24
N ALA A 185 -1.36 -22.33 -11.84
CA ALA A 185 -2.07 -23.35 -11.06
C ALA A 185 -2.19 -24.68 -11.82
N GLU A 186 -2.43 -24.65 -13.12
CA GLU A 186 -2.45 -25.83 -13.98
C GLU A 186 -1.08 -26.52 -14.05
N SER A 187 0.01 -25.74 -14.15
CA SER A 187 1.37 -26.28 -14.20
C SER A 187 1.86 -26.94 -12.90
N LEU A 188 1.18 -26.66 -11.78
CA LEU A 188 1.52 -27.18 -10.45
C LEU A 188 0.77 -28.47 -10.08
N LYS A 189 -0.16 -28.91 -10.93
CA LYS A 189 -0.97 -30.11 -10.72
C LYS A 189 -0.22 -31.38 -11.13
#